data_AF-A0A519LQP2-F1
#
_entry.id   AF-A0A519LQP2-F1
#
_cell.length_a   1.000
_cell.length_b   1.000
_cell.length_c   1.000
_cell.angle_alpha   90.00
_cell.angle_beta   90.00
_cell.angle_gamma   90.00
#
_symmetry.space_group_name_H-M   'P 1'
#
loop_
_entity.id
_entity.type
_entity.pdbx_description
1 polymer ?
#
loop_
_entity_poly.entity_id
_entity_poly.type
_entity_poly.pdbx_seq_one_letter_code
_entity_poly.pdbx_strand_id
1 'polypeptide(L)'
;SPWLSESALRAGRIPAGHPEAFIEAFANVYLGVAADIRARAAGRTATALEADYPSVEDGAEGVRFIEKVVESAASERKWTALG
;
A
#
# COMPACT_ATOMS: atom_id res chain seq x y z
N SER A 1 12.29 -16.61 -8.36
CA SER A 1 11.23 -17.63 -8.38
C SER A 1 10.19 -17.26 -9.42
N PRO A 2 9.94 -18.09 -10.44
CA PRO A 2 9.13 -17.72 -11.61
C PRO A 2 7.63 -17.46 -11.32
N TRP A 3 7.16 -17.78 -10.12
CA TRP A 3 5.77 -17.58 -9.68
C TRP A 3 5.54 -16.30 -8.85
N LEU A 4 6.58 -15.51 -8.57
CA LEU A 4 6.43 -14.26 -7.83
C LEU A 4 6.14 -13.10 -8.79
N SER A 5 5.27 -12.17 -8.35
CA SER A 5 5.06 -10.90 -9.04
C SER A 5 6.32 -10.04 -9.00
N GLU A 6 6.40 -9.05 -9.89
CA GLU A 6 7.49 -8.07 -9.90
C GLU A 6 7.57 -7.29 -8.58
N SER A 7 6.42 -6.92 -7.99
CA SER A 7 6.35 -6.28 -6.67
C SER A 7 6.93 -7.16 -5.57
N ALA A 8 6.62 -8.46 -5.57
CA ALA A 8 7.14 -9.40 -4.58
C ALA A 8 8.66 -9.60 -4.74
N LEU A 9 9.16 -9.68 -5.98
CA LEU A 9 10.59 -9.78 -6.25
C LEU A 9 11.37 -8.52 -5.82
N ARG A 10 10.77 -7.34 -5.95
CA ARG A 10 11.36 -6.06 -5.51
C ARG A 10 11.34 -5.88 -3.99
N ALA A 11 10.31 -6.40 -3.32
CA ALA A 11 10.08 -6.20 -1.90
C ALA A 11 11.00 -7.02 -0.97
N GLY A 12 11.51 -8.17 -1.45
CA GLY A 12 12.37 -9.06 -0.67
C GLY A 12 13.84 -8.63 -0.68
N ARG A 13 14.52 -8.70 0.47
CA ARG A 13 15.94 -8.28 0.61
C ARG A 13 16.91 -9.44 0.80
N ILE A 14 16.43 -10.56 1.33
CA ILE A 14 17.28 -11.69 1.76
C ILE A 14 16.82 -13.00 1.12
N PRO A 15 17.70 -14.01 1.02
CA PRO A 15 17.36 -15.28 0.38
C PRO A 15 16.22 -16.01 1.10
N ALA A 16 15.43 -16.76 0.32
CA ALA A 16 14.35 -17.60 0.85
C ALA A 16 14.83 -18.48 2.00
N GLY A 17 14.02 -18.56 3.06
CA GLY A 17 14.34 -19.25 4.30
C GLY A 17 14.86 -18.34 5.42
N HIS A 18 15.23 -17.10 5.11
CA HIS A 18 15.53 -16.09 6.13
C HIS A 18 14.30 -15.21 6.38
N PRO A 19 13.86 -15.04 7.64
CA PRO A 19 12.64 -14.30 7.93
C PRO A 19 12.85 -12.79 7.72
N GLU A 20 11.96 -12.21 6.93
CA GLU A 20 11.66 -10.78 6.94
C GLU A 20 10.32 -10.58 7.66
N ALA A 21 10.11 -9.40 8.24
CA ALA A 21 8.91 -9.13 9.01
C ALA A 21 8.50 -7.65 8.90
N PHE A 22 8.00 -7.12 10.01
CA PHE A 22 7.39 -5.81 10.08
C PHE A 22 8.33 -4.67 9.68
N ILE A 23 9.62 -4.74 10.05
CA ILE A 23 10.58 -3.67 9.76
C ILE A 23 10.88 -3.62 8.26
N GLU A 24 11.09 -4.75 7.62
CA GLU A 24 11.33 -4.86 6.18
C GLU A 24 10.10 -4.42 5.38
N ALA A 25 8.90 -4.79 5.85
CA ALA A 25 7.64 -4.33 5.26
C ALA A 25 7.49 -2.80 5.35
N PHE A 26 7.76 -2.19 6.50
CA PHE A 26 7.74 -0.74 6.65
C PHE A 26 8.82 -0.05 5.79
N ALA A 27 10.01 -0.66 5.70
CA ALA A 27 11.07 -0.14 4.84
C ALA A 27 10.65 -0.12 3.37
N ASN A 28 9.85 -1.08 2.89
CA ASN A 28 9.31 -1.07 1.53
C ASN A 28 8.43 0.17 1.27
N VAL A 29 7.53 0.52 2.19
CA VAL A 29 6.69 1.72 2.08
C VAL A 29 7.55 2.99 1.98
N TYR A 30 8.54 3.14 2.87
CA TYR A 30 9.43 4.30 2.85
C TYR A 30 10.30 4.37 1.58
N LEU A 31 10.71 3.23 1.03
CA LEU A 31 11.46 3.21 -0.24
C LEU A 31 10.59 3.67 -1.41
N GLY A 32 9.30 3.31 -1.43
CA GLY A 32 8.33 3.79 -2.41
C GLY A 32 8.18 5.31 -2.36
N VAL A 33 7.94 5.86 -1.18
CA VAL A 33 7.85 7.31 -0.94
C VAL A 33 9.13 8.02 -1.38
N ALA A 34 10.30 7.51 -0.95
CA ALA A 34 11.58 8.13 -1.28
C ALA A 34 11.90 8.06 -2.78
N ALA A 35 11.49 7.00 -3.48
CA ALA A 35 11.64 6.88 -4.92
C ALA A 35 10.80 7.93 -5.67
N ASP A 36 9.54 8.13 -5.27
CA ASP A 36 8.67 9.13 -5.86
C ASP A 36 9.16 10.57 -5.59
N ILE A 37 9.62 10.87 -4.37
CA ILE A 37 10.23 12.18 -4.06
C ILE A 37 11.43 12.44 -4.98
N ARG A 38 12.34 11.47 -5.13
CA ARG A 38 13.51 11.61 -6.01
C ARG A 38 13.11 11.74 -7.48
N ALA A 39 12.07 11.05 -7.91
CA ALA A 39 11.53 11.15 -9.26
C ALA A 39 11.08 12.58 -9.56
N ARG A 40 10.23 13.13 -8.69
CA ARG A 40 9.70 14.50 -8.84
C ARG A 40 10.81 15.54 -8.79
N ALA A 41 11.78 15.39 -7.88
CA ALA A 41 12.93 16.28 -7.79
C ALA A 41 13.79 16.29 -9.07
N ALA A 42 13.79 15.19 -9.82
CA ALA A 42 14.46 15.06 -11.11
C ALA A 42 13.56 15.41 -12.32
N GLY A 43 12.35 15.94 -12.10
CA GLY A 43 11.40 16.28 -13.17
C GLY A 43 10.81 15.07 -13.91
N ARG A 44 10.86 13.87 -13.30
CA ARG A 44 10.26 12.64 -13.84
C ARG A 44 9.07 12.20 -13.00
N THR A 45 8.16 11.45 -13.60
CA THR A 45 7.10 10.74 -12.88
C THR A 45 7.62 9.34 -12.52
N ALA A 46 7.44 8.90 -11.28
CA ALA A 46 7.75 7.54 -10.88
C ALA A 46 6.75 6.55 -11.49
N THR A 47 7.21 5.35 -11.84
CA THR A 47 6.29 4.28 -12.21
C THR A 47 5.51 3.80 -10.99
N ALA A 48 4.38 3.12 -11.19
CA ALA A 48 3.59 2.54 -10.09
C ALA A 48 4.42 1.58 -9.22
N LEU A 49 5.38 0.87 -9.81
CA LEU A 49 6.27 -0.03 -9.07
C LEU A 49 7.35 0.71 -8.28
N GLU A 50 7.82 1.86 -8.79
CA GLU A 50 8.77 2.70 -8.06
C GLU A 50 8.10 3.38 -6.86
N ALA A 51 6.91 3.93 -7.08
CA ALA A 51 6.07 4.63 -6.12
C ALA A 51 5.06 3.70 -5.43
N ASP A 52 5.48 2.50 -5.07
CA ASP A 52 4.64 1.51 -4.39
C ASP A 52 4.49 1.87 -2.90
N TYR A 53 3.53 2.76 -2.62
CA TYR A 53 3.13 3.18 -1.28
C TYR A 53 1.67 3.68 -1.29
N PRO A 54 0.96 3.66 -0.14
CA PRO A 54 -0.40 4.16 -0.06
C PRO A 54 -0.49 5.67 -0.33
N SER A 55 -1.44 6.05 -1.17
CA SER A 55 -1.78 7.43 -1.50
C SER A 55 -2.67 8.08 -0.43
N VAL A 56 -2.95 9.38 -0.60
CA VAL A 56 -3.91 10.08 0.26
C VAL A 56 -5.35 9.61 -0.03
N GLU A 57 -5.64 9.23 -1.26
CA GLU A 57 -6.91 8.68 -1.70
C GLU A 57 -7.19 7.33 -1.02
N ASP A 58 -6.19 6.44 -0.92
CA ASP A 58 -6.30 5.18 -0.17
C ASP A 58 -6.64 5.43 1.30
N GLY A 59 -6.07 6.49 1.89
CA GLY A 59 -6.40 6.94 3.24
C GLY A 59 -7.85 7.42 3.37
N ALA A 60 -8.34 8.19 2.40
CA ALA A 60 -9.73 8.66 2.36
C ALA A 60 -10.72 7.50 2.21
N GLU A 61 -10.41 6.49 1.40
CA GLU A 61 -11.21 5.26 1.29
C GLU A 61 -11.28 4.50 2.63
N GLY A 62 -10.18 4.44 3.38
CA GLY A 62 -10.15 3.86 4.72
C GLY A 62 -11.08 4.58 5.70
N VAL A 63 -11.08 5.92 5.69
CA VAL A 63 -12.00 6.72 6.52
C VAL A 63 -13.46 6.46 6.12
N ARG A 64 -13.76 6.47 4.82
CA ARG A 64 -15.09 6.18 4.30
C ARG A 64 -15.58 4.79 4.69
N PHE A 65 -14.71 3.80 4.67
CA PHE A 65 -15.02 2.45 5.15
C PHE A 65 -15.44 2.46 6.62
N ILE A 66 -14.69 3.15 7.48
CA ILE A 66 -15.02 3.28 8.90
C ILE A 66 -16.40 3.93 9.08
N GLU A 67 -16.69 5.01 8.36
CA GLU A 67 -18.00 5.67 8.41
C GLU A 67 -19.14 4.71 8.05
N LYS A 68 -18.96 3.90 7.00
CA LYS A 68 -19.97 2.94 6.55
C LYS A 68 -20.16 1.77 7.52
N VAL A 69 -19.09 1.34 8.19
CA VAL A 69 -19.19 0.35 9.27
C VAL A 69 -20.01 0.94 10.44
N VAL A 70 -19.77 2.19 10.80
CA VAL A 70 -20.52 2.88 11.87
C VAL A 70 -21.99 3.07 11.47
N GLU A 71 -22.28 3.48 10.24
CA GLU A 71 -23.64 3.59 9.70
C GLU A 71 -24.39 2.24 9.76
N SER A 72 -23.74 1.16 9.33
CA SER A 72 -24.30 -0.19 9.38
C SER A 72 -24.57 -0.66 10.81
N ALA A 73 -23.66 -0.36 11.74
CA ALA A 73 -23.82 -0.72 13.15
C ALA A 73 -25.05 -0.05 13.79
N ALA A 74 -25.35 1.20 13.40
CA ALA A 74 -26.52 1.96 13.86
C ALA A 74 -27.82 1.60 13.11
N SER A 75 -27.75 0.75 12.07
CA SER A 75 -28.90 0.38 11.25
C SER A 75 -29.43 -1.02 11.56
N GLU A 76 -30.73 -1.22 11.37
CA GLU A 76 -31.32 -2.57 11.30
C GLU A 76 -30.96 -3.29 10.00
N ARG A 77 -30.54 -2.55 8.94
CA ARG A 77 -30.04 -3.12 7.69
C ARG A 77 -28.52 -3.34 7.77
N LYS A 78 -28.09 -4.60 7.70
CA LYS A 78 -26.68 -4.98 7.94
C LYS A 78 -25.75 -4.88 6.73
N TRP A 79 -26.30 -4.74 5.54
CA TRP A 79 -25.53 -4.43 4.33
C TRP A 79 -25.69 -2.96 3.98
N THR A 80 -24.56 -2.25 3.94
CA THR A 80 -24.48 -0.84 3.55
C THR A 80 -23.52 -0.73 2.37
N ALA A 81 -23.94 -0.05 1.30
CA ALA A 81 -23.05 0.18 0.16
C ALA A 81 -21.87 1.04 0.61
N LEU A 82 -20.65 0.57 0.34
CA LEU A 82 -19.44 1.35 0.58
C LEU A 82 -19.41 2.57 -0.35
N GLY A 83 -19.87 2.38 -1.59
CA GLY A 83 -20.00 3.31 -2.70
C GLY A 83 -20.49 2.60 -3.94
#